data_AF-A0A956IKC9-F1
#
_entry.id   AF-A0A956IKC9-F1
#
_cell.length_a   1.000
_cell.length_b   1.000
_cell.length_c   1.000
_cell.angle_alpha   90.00
_cell.angle_beta   90.00
_cell.angle_gamma   90.00
#
_symmetry.space_group_name_H-M   'P 1'
#
loop_
_entity.id
_entity.type
_entity.pdbx_description
1 polymer ?
#
loop_
_entity_poly.entity_id
_entity_poly.type
_entity_poly.pdbx_seq_one_letter_code
_entity_poly.pdbx_strand_id
1 'polypeptide(L)'
;MNAPMDPFVPIDNALLCKRPGPELDLLLETGVLEAVYPEVTAMVGFGGEGHGHKDLWWHTKTVVAQATPSRAVRWAALFHDVGKVPTFSREHGKVTFH
;
A
#
# COMPACT_ATOMS: atom_id res chain seq x y z
N MET A 1 -29.24 11.33 12.68
CA MET A 1 -27.88 11.78 12.33
C MET A 1 -27.01 10.54 12.26
N ASN A 2 -26.56 10.14 11.07
CA ASN A 2 -25.59 9.05 10.95
C ASN A 2 -24.26 9.56 11.48
N ALA A 3 -23.65 8.85 12.44
CA ALA A 3 -22.28 9.13 12.83
C ALA A 3 -21.39 9.06 11.57
N PRO A 4 -20.40 9.96 11.40
CA PRO A 4 -19.45 9.82 10.32
C PRO A 4 -18.80 8.43 10.47
N MET A 5 -18.88 7.63 9.41
CA MET A 5 -18.19 6.34 9.38
C MET A 5 -16.71 6.60 9.59
N ASP A 6 -16.13 5.89 10.56
CA ASP A 6 -14.69 5.89 10.76
C ASP A 6 -14.01 5.47 9.43
N PRO A 7 -13.21 6.35 8.80
CA PRO A 7 -12.62 6.08 7.50
C PRO A 7 -11.62 4.92 7.51
N PHE A 8 -11.19 4.48 8.70
CA PHE A 8 -10.28 3.33 8.86
C PHE A 8 -11.00 1.98 8.84
N VAL A 9 -12.31 1.94 9.10
CA VAL A 9 -13.07 0.66 9.13
C VAL A 9 -13.04 -0.08 7.80
N PRO A 10 -13.27 0.57 6.64
CA PRO A 10 -13.13 -0.10 5.34
C PRO A 10 -11.73 -0.68 5.11
N ILE A 11 -10.70 0.05 5.54
CA ILE A 11 -9.29 -0.36 5.39
C ILE A 11 -8.98 -1.55 6.29
N ASP A 12 -9.40 -1.52 7.55
CA ASP A 12 -9.21 -2.63 8.49
C ASP A 12 -9.95 -3.90 7.99
N ASN A 13 -11.17 -3.73 7.47
CA ASN A 13 -11.93 -4.83 6.85
C ASN A 13 -11.19 -5.41 5.64
N ALA A 14 -10.69 -4.58 4.74
CA ALA A 14 -9.91 -5.01 3.58
C ALA A 14 -8.65 -5.76 4.00
N LEU A 15 -7.91 -5.24 4.99
CA LEU A 15 -6.69 -5.86 5.49
C LEU A 15 -6.97 -7.20 6.17
N LEU A 16 -8.05 -7.35 6.94
CA LEU A 16 -8.31 -8.55 7.73
C LEU A 16 -9.09 -9.64 6.99
N CYS A 17 -9.58 -9.37 5.77
CA CYS A 17 -10.34 -10.35 5.01
C CYS A 17 -9.47 -11.50 4.45
N LYS A 18 -10.14 -12.49 3.86
CA LYS A 18 -9.49 -13.65 3.24
C LYS A 18 -8.66 -13.29 2.00
N ARG A 19 -9.03 -12.23 1.28
CA ARG A 19 -8.40 -11.80 0.02
C ARG A 19 -8.12 -10.29 0.05
N PRO A 20 -7.11 -9.84 0.82
CA PRO A 20 -6.89 -8.42 1.04
C PRO A 20 -6.46 -7.67 -0.22
N GLY A 21 -5.78 -8.32 -1.17
CA GLY A 21 -5.32 -7.68 -2.42
C GLY A 21 -6.46 -7.03 -3.22
N PRO A 22 -7.48 -7.79 -3.67
CA PRO A 22 -8.62 -7.22 -4.38
C PRO A 22 -9.42 -6.17 -3.58
N GLU A 23 -9.56 -6.32 -2.26
CA GLU A 23 -10.25 -5.31 -1.45
C GLU A 23 -9.45 -4.02 -1.35
N LEU A 24 -8.13 -4.10 -1.25
CA LEU A 24 -7.25 -2.92 -1.29
C LEU A 24 -7.30 -2.23 -2.65
N ASP A 25 -7.42 -2.97 -3.75
CA ASP A 25 -7.64 -2.39 -5.09
C ASP A 25 -8.97 -1.65 -5.16
N LEU A 26 -10.04 -2.22 -4.62
CA LEU A 26 -11.33 -1.55 -4.57
C LEU A 26 -11.26 -0.24 -3.76
N LEU A 27 -10.57 -0.23 -2.62
CA LEU A 27 -10.38 0.99 -1.82
C LEU A 27 -9.50 2.03 -2.51
N LEU A 28 -8.56 1.60 -3.36
CA LEU A 28 -7.79 2.49 -4.24
C LEU A 28 -8.69 3.09 -5.32
N GLU A 29 -9.43 2.27 -6.07
CA GLU A 29 -10.30 2.67 -7.17
C GLU A 29 -11.42 3.63 -6.73
N THR A 30 -11.92 3.45 -5.52
CA THR A 30 -12.97 4.30 -4.93
C THR A 30 -12.43 5.58 -4.29
N GLY A 31 -11.11 5.79 -4.26
CA GLY A 31 -10.46 6.97 -3.69
C GLY A 31 -10.38 6.98 -2.16
N VAL A 32 -10.80 5.91 -1.47
CA VAL A 32 -10.73 5.82 0.00
C VAL A 32 -9.28 5.86 0.48
N LEU A 33 -8.38 5.10 -0.16
CA LEU A 33 -6.97 5.11 0.21
C LEU A 33 -6.32 6.46 -0.05
N GLU A 34 -6.67 7.15 -1.14
CA GLU A 34 -6.12 8.47 -1.46
C GLU A 34 -6.55 9.53 -0.43
N ALA A 35 -7.79 9.47 0.02
CA ALA A 35 -8.32 10.41 1.01
C ALA A 35 -7.70 10.22 2.41
N VAL A 36 -7.29 8.99 2.77
CA VAL A 36 -6.85 8.65 4.13
C VAL A 36 -5.33 8.51 4.24
N TYR A 37 -4.69 7.91 3.23
CA TYR A 37 -3.25 7.60 3.19
C TYR A 37 -2.68 7.84 1.79
N PRO A 38 -2.50 9.11 1.37
CA PRO A 38 -1.92 9.44 0.07
C PRO A 38 -0.51 8.86 -0.13
N GLU A 39 0.23 8.58 0.95
CA GLU A 39 1.54 7.91 0.89
C GLU A 39 1.44 6.46 0.41
N VAL A 40 0.30 5.79 0.68
CA VAL A 40 0.05 4.43 0.19
C VAL A 40 -0.26 4.45 -1.30
N THR A 41 -1.06 5.42 -1.76
CA THR A 41 -1.40 5.56 -3.19
C THR A 41 -0.20 6.02 -4.02
N ALA A 42 0.73 6.78 -3.43
CA ALA A 42 1.98 7.18 -4.08
C ALA A 42 2.88 5.98 -4.49
N MET A 43 2.66 4.79 -3.92
CA MET A 43 3.38 3.58 -4.32
C MET A 43 2.90 3.00 -5.66
N VAL A 44 1.72 3.39 -6.15
CA VAL A 44 1.13 2.84 -7.39
C VAL A 44 1.97 3.23 -8.60
N GLY A 45 2.41 2.24 -9.37
CA GLY A 45 3.24 2.45 -10.57
C GLY A 45 4.70 2.78 -10.28
N PHE A 46 5.08 2.97 -9.01
CA PHE A 46 6.45 3.27 -8.63
C PHE A 46 7.36 2.04 -8.80
N GLY A 47 8.52 2.23 -9.46
CA GLY A 47 9.55 1.19 -9.64
C GLY A 47 9.32 0.25 -10.84
N GLY A 48 8.29 0.47 -11.66
CA GLY A 48 7.95 -0.38 -12.81
C GLY A 48 8.74 -0.12 -14.10
N GLU A 49 9.45 1.01 -14.22
CA GLU A 49 10.22 1.33 -15.43
C GLU A 49 11.67 0.80 -15.36
N GLY A 50 11.94 -0.27 -16.11
CA GLY A 50 13.29 -0.76 -16.37
C GLY A 50 13.72 -1.91 -15.46
N HIS A 51 13.41 -3.13 -15.90
CA HIS A 51 14.15 -4.37 -15.61
C HIS A 51 14.48 -4.65 -14.12
N GLY A 52 13.50 -5.16 -13.37
CA GLY A 52 13.78 -6.03 -12.21
C GLY A 52 13.05 -5.72 -10.91
N HIS A 53 12.44 -4.54 -10.79
CA HIS A 53 11.64 -4.19 -9.62
C HIS A 53 10.14 -4.33 -9.94
N LYS A 54 9.44 -5.08 -9.09
CA LYS A 54 7.98 -5.21 -9.15
C LYS A 54 7.40 -3.90 -8.64
N ASP A 55 6.34 -3.40 -9.29
CA ASP A 55 5.54 -2.26 -8.85
C ASP A 55 5.33 -2.32 -7.31
N LEU A 56 5.66 -1.23 -6.59
CA LEU A 56 5.58 -1.19 -5.13
C LEU A 56 4.17 -1.48 -4.61
N TRP A 57 3.12 -1.05 -5.31
CA TRP A 57 1.74 -1.37 -4.93
C TRP A 57 1.45 -2.86 -5.06
N TRP A 58 1.84 -3.46 -6.18
CA TRP A 58 1.69 -4.91 -6.38
C TRP A 58 2.48 -5.70 -5.33
N HIS A 59 3.71 -5.25 -5.03
CA HIS A 59 4.55 -5.84 -4.01
C HIS A 59 3.88 -5.77 -2.64
N THR A 60 3.44 -4.58 -2.24
CA THR A 60 2.81 -4.33 -0.93
C THR A 60 1.58 -5.20 -0.72
N LYS A 61 0.63 -5.23 -1.67
CA LYS A 61 -0.57 -6.09 -1.55
C LYS A 61 -0.22 -7.57 -1.46
N THR A 62 0.83 -8.00 -2.17
CA THR A 62 1.31 -9.38 -2.11
C THR A 62 1.83 -9.71 -0.72
N VAL A 63 2.63 -8.82 -0.11
CA VAL A 63 3.13 -8.96 1.26
C VAL A 63 1.98 -8.97 2.26
N VAL A 64 0.99 -8.08 2.13
CA VAL A 64 -0.22 -8.06 2.99
C VAL A 64 -0.98 -9.39 2.90
N ALA A 65 -1.15 -9.94 1.70
CA ALA A 65 -1.88 -11.19 1.48
C ALA A 65 -1.16 -12.42 2.07
N GLN A 66 0.19 -12.42 2.05
CA GLN A 66 1.01 -13.49 2.61
C GLN A 66 1.25 -13.34 4.13
N ALA A 67 1.10 -12.13 4.66
CA ALA A 67 1.24 -11.86 6.07
C ALA A 67 0.14 -12.55 6.90
N THR A 68 0.50 -12.93 8.13
CA THR A 68 -0.44 -13.41 9.15
C THR A 68 -1.65 -12.47 9.22
N PRO A 69 -2.90 -12.99 9.24
CA PRO A 69 -4.12 -12.18 9.33
C PRO A 69 -4.34 -11.58 10.72
N SER A 70 -3.33 -10.85 11.19
CA SER A 70 -3.33 -10.05 12.41
C SER A 70 -3.35 -8.59 12.01
N ARG A 71 -4.18 -7.80 12.71
CA ARG A 71 -4.30 -6.35 12.47
C ARG A 71 -2.94 -5.70 12.47
N ALA A 72 -2.17 -5.85 13.55
CA ALA A 72 -0.85 -5.22 13.67
C ALA A 72 0.10 -5.60 12.51
N VAL A 73 0.12 -6.87 12.12
CA VAL A 73 1.04 -7.37 11.08
C VAL A 73 0.63 -6.85 9.70
N ARG A 74 -0.66 -6.88 9.35
CA ARG A 74 -1.12 -6.45 8.02
C ARG A 74 -1.10 -4.94 7.85
N TRP A 75 -1.31 -4.18 8.92
CA TRP A 75 -1.06 -2.73 8.90
C TRP A 75 0.43 -2.42 8.72
N ALA A 76 1.32 -3.10 9.44
CA ALA A 76 2.75 -2.95 9.24
C ALA A 76 3.17 -3.31 7.81
N ALA A 77 2.60 -4.39 7.24
CA ALA A 77 2.84 -4.80 5.87
C ALA A 77 2.36 -3.76 4.83
N LEU A 78 1.22 -3.10 5.07
CA LEU A 78 0.73 -2.03 4.18
C LEU A 78 1.70 -0.85 4.12
N PHE A 79 2.32 -0.49 5.25
CA PHE A 79 3.18 0.69 5.36
C PHE A 79 4.67 0.44 5.15
N HIS A 80 5.13 -0.82 5.08
CA HIS A 80 6.55 -1.14 5.19
C HIS A 80 7.47 -0.42 4.18
N ASP A 81 6.92 -0.04 3.02
CA ASP A 81 7.66 0.54 1.90
C ASP A 81 7.21 1.97 1.51
N VAL A 82 6.26 2.59 2.22
CA VAL A 82 5.78 3.95 1.86
C VAL A 82 6.89 5.00 1.86
N GLY A 83 7.93 4.79 2.68
CA GLY A 83 9.11 5.66 2.71
C GLY A 83 9.98 5.59 1.47
N LYS A 84 9.87 4.55 0.63
CA LYS A 84 10.70 4.41 -0.59
C LYS A 84 10.41 5.48 -1.63
N VAL A 85 9.15 5.89 -1.77
CA VAL A 85 8.75 6.89 -2.78
C VAL A 85 9.40 8.25 -2.52
N PRO A 86 9.29 8.87 -1.32
CA PRO A 86 9.90 10.18 -1.06
C PRO A 86 11.42 10.15 -0.94
N THR A 87 12.03 8.99 -0.70
CA THR A 87 13.48 8.85 -0.45
C THR A 87 14.26 8.31 -1.64
N PHE A 88 13.58 7.99 -2.73
CA PHE A 88 14.22 7.44 -3.91
C PHE A 88 15.17 8.45 -4.56
N SER A 89 16.41 8.02 -4.75
CA SER A 89 17.39 8.70 -5.58
C SER A 89 17.95 7.72 -6.62
N ARG A 90 18.28 8.26 -7.79
CA ARG A 90 18.97 7.52 -8.85
C ARG A 90 20.21 8.31 -9.27
N GLU A 91 21.34 7.93 -8.72
CA GLU A 91 22.64 8.54 -9.03
C GLU A 91 23.53 7.52 -9.76
N HIS A 92 24.11 7.92 -10.89
CA HIS A 92 25.01 7.07 -11.69
C HIS A 92 24.44 5.69 -12.07
N GLY A 93 23.11 5.59 -12.25
CA GLY A 93 22.44 4.33 -12.58
C GLY A 93 22.20 3.39 -11.39
N LYS A 94 22.57 3.79 -10.16
CA LYS A 94 22.28 3.05 -8.92
C LYS A 94 21.05 3.62 -8.24
N VAL A 95 20.14 2.75 -7.83
CA VAL A 95 18.97 3.11 -7.00
C VAL A 95 19.38 3.12 -5.53
N THR A 96 19.06 4.20 -4.82
CA THR A 96 19.24 4.35 -3.38
C THR A 96 17.99 4.94 -2.72
N PHE A 97 17.86 4.70 -1.41
CA PHE A 97 16.85 5.27 -0.53
C PHE A 97 17.59 5.88 0.67
N HIS A 98 17.27 7.12 1.05
CA HIS A 98 17.97 7.90 2.09
C HIS A 98 17.06 8.35 3.23
#